data_AF-A0A7W7RK42-F1
#
_entry.id   AF-A0A7W7RK42-F1
#
_cell.length_a   1.000
_cell.length_b   1.000
_cell.length_c   1.000
_cell.angle_alpha   90.00
_cell.angle_beta   90.00
_cell.angle_gamma   90.00
#
_symmetry.space_group_name_H-M   'P 1'
#
loop_
_entity.id
_entity.type
_entity.pdbx_description
1 polymer ?
#
loop_
_entity_poly.entity_id
_entity_poly.type
_entity_poly.pdbx_seq_one_letter_code
_entity_poly.pdbx_strand_id
1 'polypeptide(L)'
;MDTERRTTLIRGAVAILAVVVFYAVFFIVWTAVLSNIYLTYSSLLRGERPWVDLALWAVLPYLVSSFLMVVIAALTFGRDRLRSRPGWLVVLTPPVLVLLVDLVVGVTRGDPWYVLIRFAAVAAGAGAAFWLVRPRERGHADLLD
;
A
#
# COMPACT_ATOMS: atom_id res chain seq x y z
N MET A 1 33.51 2.33 -5.34
CA MET A 1 32.05 2.43 -5.09
C MET A 1 31.87 2.53 -3.58
N ASP A 2 31.48 3.71 -3.08
CA ASP A 2 31.49 4.01 -1.65
C ASP A 2 30.58 3.09 -0.83
N THR A 3 31.06 2.70 0.34
CA THR A 3 30.40 1.81 1.31
C THR A 3 29.00 2.30 1.70
N GLU A 4 28.80 3.62 1.70
CA GLU A 4 27.53 4.28 1.96
C GLU A 4 26.49 4.08 0.85
N ARG A 5 26.95 4.06 -0.41
CA ARG A 5 26.08 3.78 -1.57
C ARG A 5 25.62 2.32 -1.55
N ARG A 6 26.53 1.40 -1.20
CA ARG A 6 26.24 -0.05 -1.12
C ARG A 6 25.24 -0.37 0.00
N THR A 7 25.37 0.24 1.17
CA THR A 7 24.43 0.04 2.29
C THR A 7 23.03 0.59 1.99
N THR A 8 22.95 1.72 1.30
CA THR A 8 21.68 2.30 0.84
C THR A 8 20.96 1.39 -0.15
N LEU A 9 21.71 0.84 -1.12
CA LEU A 9 21.17 -0.11 -2.10
C LEU A 9 20.67 -1.40 -1.45
N ILE A 10 21.44 -1.99 -0.52
CA ILE A 10 21.05 -3.21 0.18
C ILE A 10 19.77 -2.99 0.98
N ARG A 11 19.67 -1.89 1.74
CA ARG A 11 18.47 -1.58 2.52
C ARG A 11 17.26 -1.29 1.63
N GLY A 12 17.46 -0.60 0.50
CA GLY A 12 16.42 -0.43 -0.51
C GLY A 12 15.92 -1.78 -1.06
N ALA A 13 16.84 -2.67 -1.40
CA ALA A 13 16.50 -4.02 -1.87
C ALA A 13 15.76 -4.83 -0.79
N VAL A 14 16.18 -4.76 0.47
CA VAL A 14 15.51 -5.41 1.60
C VAL A 14 14.12 -4.83 1.82
N ALA A 15 13.95 -3.51 1.71
CA ALA A 15 12.65 -2.86 1.84
C ALA A 15 11.69 -3.32 0.74
N ILE A 16 12.16 -3.34 -0.51
CA ILE A 16 11.38 -3.85 -1.65
C ILE A 16 11.02 -5.33 -1.42
N LEU A 17 11.98 -6.16 -1.02
CA LEU A 17 11.75 -7.58 -0.75
C LEU A 17 10.71 -7.79 0.37
N ALA A 18 10.82 -7.04 1.47
CA ALA A 18 9.87 -7.13 2.58
C ALA A 18 8.44 -6.77 2.14
N VAL A 19 8.29 -5.75 1.30
CA VAL A 19 7.00 -5.37 0.75
C VAL A 19 6.46 -6.41 -0.23
N VAL A 20 7.32 -6.99 -1.08
CA VAL A 20 6.93 -8.08 -2.00
C VAL A 20 6.44 -9.30 -1.22
N VAL A 21 7.18 -9.71 -0.18
CA VAL A 21 6.79 -10.84 0.68
C VAL A 21 5.47 -10.55 1.39
N PHE A 22 5.32 -9.36 1.97
CA PHE A 22 4.06 -8.94 2.59
C PHE A 22 2.91 -9.00 1.58
N TYR A 23 3.08 -8.43 0.38
CA TYR A 23 2.05 -8.39 -0.63
C TYR A 23 1.65 -9.79 -1.11
N ALA A 24 2.61 -10.70 -1.31
CA ALA A 24 2.35 -12.08 -1.68
C ALA A 24 1.52 -12.80 -0.60
N VAL A 25 1.90 -12.67 0.68
CA VAL A 25 1.16 -13.27 1.80
C VAL A 25 -0.23 -12.66 1.92
N PHE A 26 -0.34 -11.33 1.87
CA PHE A 26 -1.61 -10.63 1.92
C PHE A 26 -2.55 -11.07 0.79
N PHE A 27 -2.04 -11.18 -0.44
CA PHE A 27 -2.82 -11.61 -1.59
C PHE A 27 -3.35 -13.04 -1.44
N ILE A 28 -2.52 -13.97 -0.94
CA ILE A 28 -2.93 -15.36 -0.67
C ILE A 28 -4.04 -15.40 0.38
N VAL A 29 -3.84 -14.72 1.52
CA VAL A 29 -4.81 -14.67 2.62
C VAL A 29 -6.12 -14.04 2.15
N TRP A 30 -6.04 -12.91 1.45
CA TRP A 30 -7.21 -12.20 0.94
C TRP A 30 -8.00 -13.03 -0.07
N THR A 31 -7.32 -13.72 -0.99
CA THR A 31 -7.96 -14.63 -1.95
C THR A 31 -8.65 -15.79 -1.25
N ALA A 32 -8.04 -16.35 -0.20
CA ALA A 32 -8.65 -17.41 0.61
C ALA A 32 -9.91 -16.91 1.35
N VAL A 33 -9.86 -15.70 1.94
CA VAL A 33 -11.00 -15.07 2.60
C VAL A 33 -12.15 -14.81 1.62
N LEU A 34 -11.87 -14.22 0.46
CA LEU A 34 -12.88 -14.00 -0.58
C LEU A 34 -13.51 -15.31 -1.06
N SER A 35 -12.69 -16.34 -1.26
CA SER A 35 -13.19 -17.66 -1.67
C SER A 35 -14.09 -18.26 -0.59
N ASN A 36 -13.72 -18.15 0.68
CA ASN A 36 -14.54 -18.62 1.80
C ASN A 36 -15.87 -17.86 1.88
N ILE A 37 -15.86 -16.53 1.81
CA ILE A 37 -17.07 -15.70 1.78
C ILE A 37 -17.96 -16.10 0.59
N TYR A 38 -17.38 -16.26 -0.60
CA TYR A 38 -18.15 -16.67 -1.77
C TYR A 38 -18.81 -18.04 -1.56
N LEU A 39 -18.08 -19.04 -1.05
CA LEU A 39 -18.62 -20.38 -0.79
C LEU A 39 -19.68 -20.37 0.32
N THR A 40 -19.48 -19.61 1.39
CA THR A 40 -20.41 -19.53 2.53
C THR A 40 -21.70 -18.78 2.18
N TYR A 41 -21.61 -17.73 1.36
CA TYR A 41 -22.74 -16.83 1.13
C TYR A 41 -23.38 -16.96 -0.27
N SER A 42 -22.78 -17.69 -1.21
CA SER A 42 -23.41 -17.96 -2.52
C SER A 42 -24.73 -18.73 -2.43
N SER A 43 -24.97 -19.44 -1.32
CA SER A 43 -26.24 -20.16 -1.05
C SER A 43 -27.29 -19.29 -0.33
N LEU A 44 -26.89 -18.21 0.37
CA LEU A 44 -27.76 -17.40 1.23
C LEU A 44 -28.24 -16.08 0.59
N LEU A 45 -27.69 -15.68 -0.56
CA LEU A 45 -27.79 -14.31 -1.10
C LEU A 45 -28.69 -14.09 -2.32
N ARG A 46 -29.78 -14.86 -2.49
CA ARG A 46 -30.80 -14.54 -3.51
C ARG A 46 -31.74 -13.39 -3.14
N GLY A 47 -31.70 -12.91 -1.89
CA GLY A 47 -32.69 -11.97 -1.37
C GLY A 47 -32.35 -10.52 -1.60
N GLU A 48 -31.51 -9.92 -0.77
CA GLU A 48 -31.38 -8.47 -0.71
C GLU A 48 -29.98 -8.13 -0.23
N ARG A 49 -29.20 -7.34 -1.00
CA ARG A 49 -28.06 -6.62 -0.42
C ARG A 49 -27.95 -5.19 -0.93
N PRO A 50 -27.78 -4.21 -0.02
CA PRO A 50 -27.45 -2.85 -0.38
C PRO A 50 -26.01 -2.81 -0.93
N TRP A 51 -25.85 -2.22 -2.11
CA TRP A 51 -24.60 -2.11 -2.86
C TRP A 51 -23.42 -1.48 -2.08
N VAL A 52 -23.71 -0.79 -0.98
CA VAL A 52 -22.73 -0.07 -0.15
C VAL A 52 -21.79 -1.00 0.62
N ASP A 53 -22.29 -2.15 1.12
CA ASP A 53 -21.46 -3.09 1.88
C ASP A 53 -20.43 -3.76 0.96
N LEU A 54 -20.84 -4.15 -0.25
CA LEU A 54 -19.93 -4.80 -1.21
C LEU A 54 -18.80 -3.86 -1.65
N ALA A 55 -19.10 -2.58 -1.84
CA ALA A 55 -18.11 -1.59 -2.23
C ALA A 55 -17.08 -1.35 -1.11
N LEU A 56 -17.51 -1.16 0.14
CA LEU A 56 -16.60 -1.00 1.27
C LEU A 56 -15.72 -2.25 1.47
N TRP A 57 -16.31 -3.44 1.40
CA TRP A 57 -15.59 -4.71 1.49
C TRP A 57 -14.58 -4.93 0.36
N ALA A 58 -14.87 -4.44 -0.84
CA ALA A 58 -13.96 -4.51 -1.97
C ALA A 58 -12.78 -3.53 -1.85
N VAL A 59 -12.92 -2.45 -1.07
CA VAL A 59 -12.01 -1.30 -1.08
C VAL A 59 -11.12 -1.24 0.16
N LEU A 60 -11.64 -1.66 1.31
CA LEU A 60 -10.89 -1.74 2.57
C LEU A 60 -9.54 -2.48 2.45
N PRO A 61 -9.42 -3.61 1.73
CA PRO A 61 -8.16 -4.33 1.56
C PRO A 61 -7.10 -3.50 0.84
N TYR A 62 -7.50 -2.70 -0.15
CA TYR A 62 -6.61 -1.81 -0.90
C TYR A 62 -6.08 -0.68 -0.03
N LEU A 63 -6.94 -0.12 0.81
CA LEU A 63 -6.57 0.92 1.76
C LEU A 63 -5.58 0.37 2.81
N VAL A 64 -5.90 -0.77 3.42
CA VAL A 64 -5.06 -1.38 4.46
C VAL A 64 -3.73 -1.87 3.90
N SER A 65 -3.74 -2.56 2.75
CA SER A 65 -2.50 -3.05 2.14
C SER A 65 -1.59 -1.91 1.73
N SER A 66 -2.09 -0.88 1.04
CA SER A 66 -1.28 0.27 0.63
C SER A 66 -0.69 1.04 1.82
N PHE A 67 -1.44 1.19 2.90
CA PHE A 67 -0.94 1.76 4.16
C PHE A 67 0.21 0.93 4.73
N LEU A 68 0.02 -0.38 4.87
CA LEU A 68 1.02 -1.29 5.42
C LEU A 68 2.28 -1.39 4.53
N MET A 69 2.13 -1.37 3.20
CA MET A 69 3.26 -1.37 2.27
C MET A 69 4.18 -0.17 2.52
N VAL A 70 3.60 1.03 2.68
CA VAL A 70 4.36 2.25 2.97
C VAL A 70 5.02 2.19 4.34
N VAL A 71 4.32 1.69 5.36
CA VAL A 71 4.87 1.54 6.71
C VAL A 71 6.03 0.55 6.73
N ILE A 72 5.87 -0.64 6.14
CA ILE A 72 6.90 -1.68 6.07
C ILE A 72 8.13 -1.14 5.31
N ALA A 73 7.92 -0.48 4.18
CA ALA A 73 9.01 0.11 3.40
C ALA A 73 9.76 1.19 4.20
N ALA A 74 9.03 2.05 4.93
CA ALA A 74 9.62 3.09 5.75
C ALA A 74 10.41 2.53 6.95
N LEU A 75 9.92 1.48 7.61
CA LEU A 75 10.58 0.82 8.73
C LEU A 75 11.88 0.11 8.29
N THR A 76 11.84 -0.57 7.14
CA THR A 76 12.99 -1.32 6.60
C THR A 76 14.05 -0.41 5.98
N PHE A 77 13.63 0.66 5.29
CA PHE A 77 14.55 1.62 4.68
C PHE A 77 15.17 2.58 5.72
N GLY A 78 14.43 2.88 6.79
CA GLY A 78 14.83 3.78 7.87
C GLY A 78 14.25 5.18 7.70
N ARG A 79 13.58 5.66 8.76
CA ARG A 79 12.79 6.91 8.76
C ARG A 79 13.59 8.17 8.44
N ASP A 80 14.85 8.25 8.90
CA ASP A 80 15.71 9.43 8.68
C ASP A 80 16.06 9.65 7.21
N ARG A 81 16.13 8.57 6.43
CA ARG A 81 16.44 8.61 4.99
C ARG A 81 15.25 9.07 4.15
N LEU A 82 14.05 9.04 4.72
CA LEU A 82 12.83 9.60 4.14
C LEU A 82 12.82 11.13 4.19
N ARG A 83 13.87 11.80 4.68
CA ARG A 83 14.04 13.24 4.44
C ARG A 83 14.41 13.54 2.98
N SER A 84 15.00 12.58 2.28
CA SER A 84 15.45 12.74 0.91
C SER A 84 14.35 12.36 -0.10
N ARG A 85 14.26 13.08 -1.22
CA ARG A 85 13.41 12.73 -2.37
C ARG A 85 13.59 11.27 -2.85
N PRO A 86 14.81 10.72 -2.98
CA PRO A 86 14.98 9.31 -3.36
C PRO A 86 14.41 8.35 -2.30
N GLY A 87 14.41 8.71 -1.01
CA GLY A 87 13.76 7.92 0.03
C GLY A 87 12.23 7.86 -0.12
N TRP A 88 11.61 8.92 -0.62
CA TRP A 88 10.16 8.93 -0.90
C TRP A 88 9.82 7.97 -2.03
N LEU A 89 10.62 7.97 -3.10
CA LEU A 89 10.45 7.07 -4.24
C LEU A 89 10.49 5.61 -3.78
N VAL A 90 11.46 5.20 -2.97
CA VAL A 90 11.57 3.81 -2.51
C VAL A 90 10.32 3.36 -1.73
N VAL A 91 9.77 4.23 -0.89
CA VAL A 91 8.60 3.90 -0.06
C VAL A 91 7.28 3.93 -0.82
N LEU A 92 7.15 4.81 -1.81
CA LEU A 92 5.93 4.95 -2.61
C LEU A 92 5.93 4.05 -3.86
N THR A 93 7.09 3.53 -4.29
CA THR A 93 7.19 2.64 -5.45
C THR A 93 6.27 1.43 -5.32
N PRO A 94 6.22 0.70 -4.18
CA PRO A 94 5.40 -0.49 -4.08
C PRO A 94 3.88 -0.26 -4.25
N PRO A 95 3.22 0.69 -3.55
CA PRO A 95 1.79 0.94 -3.76
C PRO A 95 1.49 1.47 -5.18
N VAL A 96 2.40 2.22 -5.78
CA VAL A 96 2.25 2.70 -7.18
C VAL A 96 2.30 1.55 -8.17
N LEU A 97 3.22 0.58 -7.99
CA LEU A 97 3.30 -0.60 -8.86
C LEU A 97 2.05 -1.46 -8.76
N VAL A 98 1.53 -1.69 -7.56
CA VAL A 98 0.26 -2.43 -7.36
C VAL A 98 -0.89 -1.74 -8.08
N LEU A 99 -0.97 -0.42 -7.95
CA LEU A 99 -2.00 0.37 -8.60
C LEU A 99 -1.92 0.31 -10.14
N LEU A 100 -0.70 0.32 -10.71
CA LEU A 100 -0.50 0.17 -12.15
C LEU A 100 -0.91 -1.23 -12.65
N VAL A 101 -0.57 -2.28 -11.91
CA VAL A 101 -0.99 -3.65 -12.22
C VAL A 101 -2.52 -3.75 -12.19
N ASP A 102 -3.14 -3.20 -11.15
CA ASP A 102 -4.59 -3.16 -11.00
C ASP A 102 -5.28 -2.31 -12.08
N LEU A 103 -4.65 -1.23 -12.54
CA LEU A 103 -5.15 -0.42 -13.65
C LEU A 103 -5.22 -1.24 -14.94
N VAL A 104 -4.14 -1.96 -15.27
CA VAL A 104 -4.07 -2.82 -16.47
C VAL A 104 -5.11 -3.95 -16.38
N VAL A 105 -5.26 -4.58 -15.21
CA VAL A 105 -6.24 -5.64 -14.99
C VAL A 105 -7.68 -5.10 -14.93
N GLY A 106 -7.89 -3.88 -14.45
CA GLY A 106 -9.21 -3.27 -14.34
C GLY A 106 -9.75 -2.76 -15.67
N VAL A 107 -8.90 -2.14 -16.50
CA VAL A 107 -9.26 -1.68 -17.85
C VAL A 107 -9.71 -2.85 -18.74
N THR A 108 -9.06 -4.02 -18.60
CA THR A 108 -9.44 -5.23 -19.35
C THR A 108 -10.78 -5.83 -18.91
N ARG A 109 -11.32 -5.45 -17.74
CA ARG A 109 -12.61 -5.93 -17.21
C ARG A 109 -13.79 -4.99 -17.48
N GLY A 110 -13.55 -3.83 -18.08
CA GLY A 110 -14.61 -2.94 -18.56
C GLY A 110 -15.38 -2.17 -17.48
N ASP A 111 -14.83 -2.03 -16.26
CA ASP A 111 -15.52 -1.38 -15.14
C ASP A 111 -14.73 -0.17 -14.59
N PRO A 112 -14.91 1.03 -15.19
CA PRO A 112 -14.08 2.20 -14.91
C PRO A 112 -14.31 2.79 -13.51
N TRP A 113 -15.51 2.62 -12.95
CA TRP A 113 -15.84 3.15 -11.62
C TRP A 113 -15.08 2.38 -10.53
N TYR A 114 -14.98 1.07 -10.68
CA TYR A 114 -14.27 0.21 -9.75
C TYR A 114 -12.76 0.53 -9.70
N VAL A 115 -12.17 0.88 -10.85
CA VAL A 115 -10.77 1.33 -10.96
C VAL A 115 -10.55 2.65 -10.21
N LEU A 116 -11.46 3.63 -10.37
CA LEU A 116 -11.38 4.93 -9.69
C LEU A 116 -11.45 4.81 -8.17
N ILE A 117 -12.34 3.97 -7.64
CA ILE A 117 -12.47 3.79 -6.20
C ILE A 117 -11.23 3.11 -5.61
N ARG A 118 -10.69 2.09 -6.30
CA ARG A 118 -9.43 1.46 -5.89
C ARG A 118 -8.26 2.44 -5.89
N PHE A 119 -8.17 3.26 -6.93
CA PHE A 119 -7.17 4.32 -7.02
C PHE A 119 -7.26 5.24 -5.80
N ALA A 120 -8.46 5.72 -5.48
CA ALA A 120 -8.69 6.60 -4.34
C ALA A 120 -8.29 5.94 -3.01
N ALA A 121 -8.59 4.65 -2.83
CA ALA A 121 -8.26 3.91 -1.62
C ALA A 121 -6.77 3.65 -1.44
N VAL A 122 -6.06 3.28 -2.52
CA VAL A 122 -4.60 3.11 -2.50
C VAL A 122 -3.92 4.45 -2.24
N ALA A 123 -4.38 5.53 -2.89
CA ALA A 123 -3.85 6.87 -2.67
C ALA A 123 -4.08 7.34 -1.23
N ALA A 124 -5.28 7.10 -0.66
CA ALA A 124 -5.60 7.44 0.71
C ALA A 124 -4.76 6.65 1.73
N GLY A 125 -4.65 5.33 1.57
CA GLY A 125 -3.85 4.48 2.44
C GLY A 125 -2.36 4.82 2.40
N ALA A 126 -1.80 4.94 1.19
CA ALA A 126 -0.40 5.33 1.00
C ALA A 126 -0.13 6.75 1.51
N GLY A 127 -1.03 7.70 1.26
CA GLY A 127 -0.90 9.09 1.71
C GLY A 127 -0.96 9.22 3.23
N ALA A 128 -1.90 8.53 3.87
CA ALA A 128 -2.02 8.51 5.34
C ALA A 128 -0.78 7.88 5.99
N ALA A 129 -0.31 6.75 5.46
CA ALA A 129 0.92 6.12 5.92
C ALA A 129 2.11 7.06 5.71
N PHE A 130 2.26 7.66 4.53
CA PHE A 130 3.37 8.56 4.23
C PHE A 130 3.40 9.75 5.18
N TRP A 131 2.25 10.35 5.47
CA TRP A 131 2.14 11.41 6.47
C TRP A 131 2.58 10.94 7.87
N LEU A 132 2.22 9.72 8.25
CA LEU A 132 2.60 9.13 9.54
C LEU A 132 4.11 8.86 9.65
N VAL A 133 4.75 8.36 8.58
CA VAL A 133 6.19 8.03 8.60
C VAL A 133 7.10 9.18 8.18
N ARG A 134 6.59 10.25 7.58
CA ARG A 134 7.40 11.42 7.24
C ARG A 134 8.10 11.94 8.50
N PRO A 135 9.44 12.11 8.48
CA PRO A 135 10.15 12.71 9.59
C PRO A 135 9.71 14.18 9.72
N ARG A 136 9.22 14.57 10.90
CA ARG A 136 8.93 15.98 11.20
C ARG A 136 10.26 16.73 11.23
N GLU A 137 10.32 17.86 10.55
CA GLU A 137 11.40 18.82 10.72
C GLU A 137 11.31 19.32 12.16
N ARG A 138 12.33 19.04 12.98
CA ARG A 138 12.47 19.73 14.26
C ARG A 138 12.80 21.18 13.89
N GLY A 139 11.78 22.03 13.85
CA GLY A 139 11.98 23.46 13.70
C GLY A 139 12.79 23.97 14.89
N HIS A 140 13.96 24.55 14.60
CA HIS A 140 14.42 25.80 15.22
C HIS A 140 14.11 25.96 16.72
N ALA A 141 14.59 25.03 17.55
CA ALA A 141 14.59 25.20 19.01
C ALA A 141 15.99 25.45 19.59
N ASP A 142 17.03 25.50 18.74
CA ASP A 142 18.43 25.66 19.16
C ASP A 142 19.03 27.03 18.74
N LEU A 143 18.20 28.05 18.50
CA LEU A 143 18.67 29.42 18.19
C LEU A 143 18.37 30.44 19.30
N LEU A 144 18.03 29.99 20.51
CA LEU A 144 17.71 30.85 21.65
C LEU A 144 18.32 30.42 23.00
N ASP A 145 19.42 29.65 22.99
CA ASP A 145 20.26 29.45 24.19
C ASP A 145 21.73 29.82 23.89
#